data_AF-A0A183JNE3-F1
#
_entry.id   AF-A0A183JNE3-F1
#
_cell.length_a   1.000
_cell.length_b   1.000
_cell.length_c   1.000
_cell.angle_alpha   90.00
_cell.angle_beta   90.00
_cell.angle_gamma   90.00
#
_symmetry.space_group_name_H-M   'P 1'
#
loop_
_entity.id
_entity.type
_entity.pdbx_description
1 polymer ?
#
loop_
_entity_poly.entity_id
_entity_poly.type
_entity_poly.pdbx_seq_one_letter_code
_entity_poly.pdbx_strand_id
1 'polypeptide(L)'
;SQSSHPGKVIQIAENPQDTNKILIGYSSGFLVLWDLKTKQGDARFKHTDSLYSVVWHWDGKSFLTSHNNGLLATWLIRQPQRPVSVICPHGKVLPY
;
A
#
# COMPACT_ATOMS: atom_id res chain seq x y z
N SER A 1 -13.89 -7.75 -21.34
CA SER A 1 -12.45 -7.91 -21.09
C SER A 1 -12.04 -6.95 -19.98
N GLN A 2 -12.04 -7.39 -18.71
CA GLN A 2 -11.51 -6.57 -17.63
C GLN A 2 -10.01 -6.42 -17.86
N SER A 3 -9.51 -5.19 -18.01
CA SER A 3 -8.07 -4.95 -18.10
C SER A 3 -7.40 -5.51 -16.85
N SER A 4 -6.72 -6.65 -16.99
CA SER A 4 -6.14 -7.44 -15.90
C SER A 4 -4.93 -6.79 -15.23
N HIS A 5 -4.59 -5.55 -15.63
CA HIS A 5 -3.37 -4.87 -15.23
C HIS A 5 -3.71 -3.73 -14.26
N PRO A 6 -3.13 -3.74 -13.04
CA PRO A 6 -3.43 -2.77 -11.98
C PRO A 6 -2.87 -1.36 -12.23
N GLY A 7 -2.53 -0.99 -13.46
CA GLY A 7 -1.87 0.27 -13.80
C GLY A 7 -0.34 0.20 -13.75
N LYS A 8 0.31 1.36 -13.81
CA LYS A 8 1.78 1.48 -13.82
C LYS A 8 2.33 1.16 -12.43
N VAL A 9 3.47 0.48 -12.35
CA VAL A 9 4.25 0.45 -11.11
C VAL A 9 4.85 1.84 -10.93
N ILE A 10 4.58 2.46 -9.78
CA ILE A 10 5.13 3.78 -9.44
C ILE A 10 6.06 3.74 -8.24
N GLN A 11 6.04 2.64 -7.47
CA GLN A 11 6.85 2.49 -6.28
C GLN A 11 7.27 1.03 -6.11
N ILE A 12 8.54 0.84 -5.71
CA ILE A 12 9.05 -0.41 -5.13
C ILE A 12 9.73 -0.02 -3.81
N ALA A 13 9.47 -0.76 -2.74
CA ALA A 13 10.07 -0.50 -1.43
C ALA A 13 10.41 -1.80 -0.70
N GLU A 14 11.66 -1.96 -0.27
CA GLU A 14 12.11 -3.12 0.51
C GLU A 14 11.55 -3.08 1.93
N ASN A 15 11.15 -4.23 2.46
CA ASN A 15 10.75 -4.33 3.86
C ASN A 15 11.98 -4.14 4.76
N PRO A 16 11.92 -3.22 5.75
CA PRO A 16 13.09 -2.89 6.58
C PRO A 16 13.52 -4.01 7.52
N GLN A 17 12.69 -5.04 7.75
CA GLN A 17 12.98 -6.17 8.65
C GLN A 17 13.08 -7.52 7.93
N ASP A 18 12.69 -7.61 6.65
CA ASP A 18 12.76 -8.85 5.87
C ASP A 18 13.23 -8.57 4.45
N THR A 19 14.51 -8.86 4.19
CA THR A 19 15.15 -8.64 2.89
C THR A 19 14.59 -9.49 1.75
N ASN A 20 13.75 -10.49 2.05
CA ASN A 20 13.05 -11.26 1.03
C ASN A 20 11.72 -10.64 0.61
N LYS A 21 11.27 -9.56 1.27
CA LYS A 21 9.99 -8.93 1.00
C LYS A 21 10.16 -7.55 0.40
N ILE A 22 9.43 -7.29 -0.66
CA ILE A 22 9.27 -5.96 -1.25
C ILE A 22 7.80 -5.61 -1.36
N LEU A 23 7.49 -4.33 -1.31
CA LEU A 23 6.16 -3.79 -1.61
C LEU A 23 6.20 -3.14 -2.99
N ILE A 24 5.31 -3.58 -3.86
CA ILE A 24 5.14 -3.03 -5.20
C ILE A 24 3.83 -2.23 -5.20
N GLY A 25 3.93 -0.92 -5.44
CA GLY A 25 2.80 0.00 -5.48
C GLY A 25 2.44 0.40 -6.90
N TYR A 26 1.15 0.29 -7.25
CA TYR A 26 0.62 0.65 -8.56
C TYR A 26 -0.19 1.94 -8.51
N SER A 27 -0.21 2.68 -9.62
CA SER A 27 -0.90 3.98 -9.74
C SER A 27 -2.41 3.91 -9.46
N SER A 28 -3.03 2.72 -9.54
CA SER A 28 -4.45 2.51 -9.24
C SER A 28 -4.80 2.45 -7.75
N GLY A 29 -3.82 2.50 -6.85
CA GLY A 29 -4.05 2.24 -5.42
C GLY A 29 -3.95 0.76 -5.05
N PHE A 30 -3.62 -0.12 -6.00
CA PHE A 30 -3.29 -1.52 -5.73
C PHE A 30 -1.84 -1.65 -5.27
N LEU A 31 -1.59 -2.54 -4.31
CA LEU A 31 -0.25 -2.88 -3.85
C LEU A 31 -0.11 -4.40 -3.67
N VAL A 32 1.10 -4.91 -3.86
CA VAL A 32 1.44 -6.32 -3.65
C VAL A 32 2.65 -6.42 -2.74
N LEU A 33 2.52 -7.15 -1.63
CA LEU A 33 3.67 -7.64 -0.88
C LEU A 33 4.21 -8.86 -1.60
N TRP A 34 5.42 -8.76 -2.13
CA TRP A 34 6.04 -9.75 -2.98
C TRP A 34 7.21 -10.42 -2.28
N ASP A 35 7.24 -11.75 -2.35
CA ASP A 35 8.35 -12.58 -1.89
C ASP A 35 9.36 -12.81 -3.01
N LEU A 36 10.59 -12.35 -2.79
CA LEU A 36 11.69 -12.46 -3.73
C LEU A 36 12.25 -13.87 -3.85
N LYS A 37 12.08 -14.73 -2.84
CA LYS A 37 12.56 -16.12 -2.83
C LYS A 37 11.60 -17.02 -3.59
N THR A 38 10.30 -16.95 -3.28
CA THR A 38 9.27 -17.80 -3.88
C THR A 38 8.72 -17.23 -5.19
N LYS A 39 8.96 -15.94 -5.46
CA LYS A 39 8.42 -15.21 -6.62
C LYS A 39 6.89 -15.21 -6.61
N GLN A 40 6.29 -14.92 -5.46
CA GLN A 40 4.84 -14.88 -5.28
C GLN A 40 4.38 -13.65 -4.50
N GLY A 41 3.12 -13.28 -4.69
CA GLY A 41 2.47 -12.21 -3.92
C GLY A 41 1.82 -12.76 -2.65
N ASP A 42 2.46 -12.53 -1.51
CA ASP A 42 2.00 -12.93 -0.18
C ASP A 42 0.69 -12.25 0.22
N ALA A 43 0.57 -10.96 -0.11
CA ALA A 43 -0.58 -10.14 0.25
C ALA A 43 -0.87 -9.09 -0.82
N ARG A 44 -2.13 -8.70 -0.92
CA ARG A 44 -2.62 -7.68 -1.85
C ARG A 44 -3.43 -6.66 -1.09
N PHE A 45 -3.12 -5.38 -1.30
CA PHE A 45 -3.78 -4.26 -0.66
C PHE A 45 -4.43 -3.41 -1.76
N LYS A 46 -5.59 -2.83 -1.47
CA LYS A 46 -6.29 -2.03 -2.46
C LYS A 46 -6.96 -0.83 -1.80
N HIS A 47 -6.53 0.35 -2.19
CA HIS A 47 -7.26 1.59 -1.99
C HIS A 47 -8.01 1.95 -3.28
N THR A 48 -9.10 2.72 -3.18
CA THR A 48 -9.89 3.16 -4.33
C THR A 48 -9.25 4.32 -5.08
N ASP A 49 -8.50 5.15 -4.37
CA ASP A 49 -7.81 6.32 -4.91
C ASP A 49 -6.40 6.00 -5.42
N SER A 50 -5.94 6.82 -6.36
CA SER A 50 -4.59 6.74 -6.91
C SER A 50 -3.53 6.78 -5.82
N LEU A 51 -2.48 5.97 -6.01
CA LEU A 51 -1.32 5.96 -5.15
C LEU A 51 -0.34 7.04 -5.60
N TYR A 52 0.27 7.74 -4.64
CA TYR A 52 1.36 8.68 -4.92
C TYR A 52 2.68 8.30 -4.26
N SER A 53 2.63 7.72 -3.06
CA SER A 53 3.83 7.28 -2.33
C SER A 53 3.49 6.19 -1.32
N VAL A 54 4.53 5.46 -0.92
CA VAL A 54 4.48 4.43 0.11
C VAL A 54 5.70 4.55 1.00
N VAL A 55 5.51 4.43 2.30
CA VAL A 55 6.61 4.37 3.27
C VAL A 55 6.39 3.24 4.25
N TRP A 56 7.41 2.40 4.43
CA TRP A 56 7.40 1.37 5.45
C TRP A 56 7.50 1.99 6.83
N HIS A 57 6.77 1.43 7.77
CA HIS A 57 7.15 1.59 9.17
C HIS A 57 8.39 0.75 9.45
N TRP A 58 9.28 1.24 10.31
CA TRP A 58 10.60 0.65 10.56
C TRP A 58 10.53 -0.79 11.09
N ASP A 59 9.43 -1.16 11.75
CA ASP A 59 9.22 -2.52 12.28
C ASP A 59 8.84 -3.55 11.21
N GLY A 60 8.66 -3.14 9.96
CA GLY A 60 8.35 -4.01 8.82
C GLY A 60 6.96 -4.67 8.87
N LYS A 61 6.11 -4.32 9.84
CA LYS A 61 4.77 -4.91 10.03
C LYS A 61 3.66 -4.05 9.44
N SER A 62 3.96 -2.79 9.17
CA SER A 62 3.00 -1.83 8.64
C SER A 62 3.65 -0.87 7.64
N PHE A 63 2.82 -0.22 6.85
CA PHE A 63 3.24 0.83 5.94
C PHE A 63 2.14 1.88 5.79
N LEU A 64 2.51 3.05 5.32
CA LEU A 64 1.61 4.16 5.03
C LEU A 64 1.58 4.42 3.53
N THR A 65 0.40 4.66 2.99
CA THR A 65 0.19 5.08 1.61
C THR A 65 -0.38 6.48 1.56
N SER A 66 0.08 7.29 0.61
CA SER A 66 -0.51 8.60 0.33
C SER A 66 -1.31 8.58 -0.96
N HIS A 67 -2.50 9.18 -0.92
CA HIS A 67 -3.49 9.17 -1.99
C HIS A 67 -3.95 10.58 -2.38
N ASN A 68 -4.93 10.65 -3.27
CA ASN A 68 -5.59 11.89 -3.66
C ASN A 68 -6.05 12.71 -2.45
N ASN A 69 -6.00 14.03 -2.58
CA ASN A 69 -6.54 14.98 -1.60
C ASN A 69 -5.90 14.89 -0.19
N GLY A 70 -4.64 14.45 -0.11
CA GLY A 70 -3.88 14.41 1.16
C GLY A 70 -4.30 13.29 2.11
N LEU A 71 -5.06 12.30 1.61
CA LEU A 71 -5.47 11.14 2.38
C LEU A 71 -4.28 10.19 2.58
N LEU A 72 -4.04 9.81 3.83
CA LEU A 72 -3.05 8.84 4.25
C LEU A 72 -3.74 7.60 4.80
N ALA A 73 -3.36 6.42 4.34
CA ALA A 73 -3.90 5.15 4.82
C ALA A 73 -2.80 4.27 5.41
N THR A 74 -2.99 3.82 6.65
CA THR A 74 -2.07 2.91 7.34
C THR A 74 -2.53 1.47 7.18
N TRP A 75 -1.62 0.59 6.80
CA TRP A 75 -1.89 -0.81 6.54
C TRP A 75 -1.05 -1.71 7.42
N LEU A 76 -1.65 -2.78 7.94
CA LEU A 76 -0.92 -3.88 8.55
C LEU A 76 -0.77 -5.01 7.53
N ILE A 77 0.44 -5.57 7.40
CA ILE A 77 0.67 -6.65 6.43
C ILE A 77 -0.15 -7.91 6.73
N ARG A 78 -0.50 -8.13 8.01
CA ARG A 78 -1.33 -9.26 8.46
C ARG A 78 -2.84 -9.03 8.27
N GLN A 79 -3.25 -7.81 7.90
CA GLN A 79 -4.65 -7.45 7.68
C GLN A 79 -4.81 -6.72 6.32
N PRO A 80 -4.58 -7.40 5.20
CA PRO A 80 -4.51 -6.74 3.89
C PRO A 80 -5.86 -6.27 3.33
N GLN A 81 -6.97 -6.69 3.93
CA GLN A 81 -8.32 -6.44 3.40
C GLN A 81 -8.77 -4.98 3.57
N ARG A 82 -8.21 -4.25 4.54
CA ARG A 82 -8.56 -2.85 4.81
C ARG A 82 -7.45 -2.13 5.56
N PRO A 83 -7.33 -0.80 5.40
CA PRO A 83 -6.44 -0.02 6.23
C PRO A 83 -6.94 -0.02 7.68
N VAL A 84 -6.00 0.08 8.63
CA VAL A 84 -6.31 0.22 10.06
C VAL A 84 -6.60 1.66 10.46
N SER A 85 -6.14 2.62 9.65
CA SER A 85 -6.42 4.03 9.83
C SER A 85 -6.42 4.73 8.48
N VAL A 86 -7.33 5.68 8.32
CA VAL A 86 -7.38 6.60 7.19
C VAL A 86 -7.55 8.00 7.74
N ILE A 87 -6.57 8.86 7.48
CA ILE A 87 -6.54 10.22 8.00
C ILE A 87 -6.24 11.21 6.87
N CYS A 88 -6.72 12.44 7.02
CA CYS A 88 -6.28 13.56 6.20
C CYS A 88 -5.71 14.61 7.16
N PRO A 89 -4.38 14.67 7.35
CA PRO A 89 -3.76 15.53 8.37
C PRO A 89 -4.15 17.02 8.26
N HIS A 90 -4.43 17.47 7.03
CA HIS A 90 -4.81 18.85 6.73
C HIS A 90 -6.31 19.04 6.43
N GLY A 91 -7.10 17.97 6.40
CA GLY A 91 -8.54 18.00 6.12
C GLY A 91 -9.38 17.98 7.39
N LYS A 92 -10.53 18.65 7.40
CA LYS A 92 -11.54 18.42 8.44
C LYS A 92 -12.03 16.98 8.32
N VAL A 93 -11.97 16.21 9.42
CA VAL A 93 -12.69 14.95 9.53
C VAL A 93 -14.17 15.28 9.37
N LEU A 94 -14.76 14.98 8.21
CA LEU A 94 -16.21 15.04 8.08
C LEU A 94 -16.77 13.88 8.92
N PRO A 95 -17.57 14.15 9.96
CA PRO A 95 -18.32 13.09 10.61
C PRO A 95 -19.30 12.53 9.57
N TYR A 96 -19.43 11.21 9.55
CA TYR A 96 -20.37 10.46 8.70
C TYR A 96 -21.79 11.03 8.76
#